data_AF-A0A168MNE6-F1
#
_entry.id   AF-A0A168MNE6-F1
#
_cell.length_a   1.000
_cell.length_b   1.000
_cell.length_c   1.000
_cell.angle_alpha   90.00
_cell.angle_beta   90.00
_cell.angle_gamma   90.00
#
_symmetry.space_group_name_H-M   'P 1'
#
loop_
_entity.id
_entity.type
_entity.pdbx_description
1 polymer ?
#
loop_
_entity_poly.entity_id
_entity_poly.type
_entity_poly.pdbx_seq_one_letter_code
_entity_poly.pdbx_strand_id
1 'polypeptide(L)'
;MIDNVLKSILTFFNGIFKRKYKVISQKINLKFNQNGEFKIVQFTDLHEYSLKNKRTIRLMENVLDTEHPDLVVLTGDIIDGRFCKLKEEVKKAIENIAKPMKDRKIPWAVVLGNHDDELCMVNRKNQMKMYMSYKYNLSQNFSSVIGRAGDYNLIIKNSKNDKPIFNIYMLDSGSYDIKGYGYIRKQQIDWYKKLSTDLKKQFGKIIPSFMFFHIPLQQQYKVWQSGKAIGERNEKESPQAVDSGLFSALIEMGDVKGVFVGHDHTNDYIGDLNGITLGYGRKTGYNSYGKKGFAKGARIIILNENNLEKFKTYKKLEV
;
A
#
# COMPACT_ATOMS: atom_id res chain seq x y z
N MET A 1 -3.49 -45.04 -25.63
CA MET A 1 -2.37 -44.07 -25.63
C MET A 1 -2.86 -42.62 -25.53
N ILE A 2 -3.95 -42.26 -26.21
CA ILE A 2 -4.56 -40.91 -26.20
C ILE A 2 -5.11 -40.49 -24.82
N ASP A 3 -5.71 -41.41 -24.06
CA ASP A 3 -6.28 -41.11 -22.73
C ASP A 3 -5.26 -40.72 -21.66
N ASN A 4 -4.03 -41.25 -21.75
CA ASN A 4 -2.96 -40.90 -20.81
C ASN A 4 -2.38 -39.52 -21.12
N VAL A 5 -2.40 -39.09 -22.38
CA VAL A 5 -1.99 -37.75 -22.79
C VAL A 5 -3.04 -36.72 -22.35
N LEU A 6 -4.33 -37.01 -22.54
CA LEU A 6 -5.44 -36.16 -22.06
C LEU A 6 -5.47 -36.04 -20.54
N LYS A 7 -5.27 -37.14 -19.80
CA LYS A 7 -5.10 -37.08 -18.32
C LYS A 7 -3.88 -36.26 -17.92
N SER A 8 -2.73 -36.46 -18.56
CA SER A 8 -1.51 -35.68 -18.25
C SER A 8 -1.72 -34.18 -18.48
N ILE A 9 -2.36 -33.82 -19.60
CA ILE A 9 -2.72 -32.43 -19.92
C ILE A 9 -3.71 -31.86 -18.89
N LEU A 10 -4.76 -32.60 -18.52
CA LEU A 10 -5.71 -32.19 -17.46
C LEU A 10 -5.06 -32.06 -16.08
N THR A 11 -4.10 -32.93 -15.73
CA THR A 11 -3.35 -32.82 -14.47
C THR A 11 -2.39 -31.63 -14.49
N PHE A 12 -1.77 -31.34 -15.65
CA PHE A 12 -0.89 -30.20 -15.84
C PHE A 12 -1.67 -28.87 -15.76
N PHE A 13 -2.84 -28.78 -16.42
CA PHE A 13 -3.73 -27.63 -16.30
C PHE A 13 -4.31 -27.49 -14.89
N ASN A 14 -4.75 -28.59 -14.25
CA ASN A 14 -5.20 -28.54 -12.85
C ASN A 14 -4.08 -28.16 -11.87
N GLY A 15 -2.82 -28.47 -12.17
CA GLY A 15 -1.65 -28.02 -11.41
C GLY A 15 -1.35 -26.53 -11.58
N ILE A 16 -1.56 -25.99 -12.79
CA ILE A 16 -1.42 -24.55 -13.08
C ILE A 16 -2.53 -23.74 -12.38
N PHE A 17 -3.77 -24.24 -12.35
CA PHE A 17 -4.90 -23.57 -11.71
C PHE A 17 -5.00 -23.82 -10.18
N LYS A 18 -4.29 -24.80 -9.63
CA LYS A 18 -4.16 -25.04 -8.17
C LYS A 18 -2.85 -24.51 -7.58
N ARG A 19 -2.36 -23.36 -8.03
CA ARG A 19 -1.52 -22.54 -7.14
C ARG A 19 -2.41 -22.08 -5.98
N LYS A 20 -2.44 -22.89 -4.90
CA LYS A 20 -2.78 -22.38 -3.57
C LYS A 20 -1.84 -21.20 -3.38
N TYR A 21 -2.37 -19.97 -3.39
CA TYR A 21 -1.60 -18.80 -2.99
C TYR A 21 -1.26 -19.03 -1.52
N LYS A 22 -0.09 -19.62 -1.30
CA LYS A 22 0.40 -19.90 0.05
C LYS A 22 0.58 -18.53 0.67
N VAL A 23 -0.20 -18.21 1.69
CA VAL A 23 0.02 -17.01 2.51
C VAL A 23 1.50 -17.05 2.89
N ILE A 24 2.30 -16.13 2.32
CA ILE A 24 3.72 -16.08 2.61
C ILE A 24 3.82 -15.70 4.08
N SER A 25 4.50 -16.55 4.86
CA SER A 25 4.70 -16.31 6.29
C SER A 25 5.36 -14.94 6.48
N GLN A 26 4.70 -14.05 7.21
CA GLN A 26 5.24 -12.72 7.52
C GLN A 26 6.45 -12.88 8.43
N LYS A 27 7.53 -12.11 8.16
CA LYS A 27 8.75 -12.15 8.98
C LYS A 27 8.50 -11.68 10.41
N ILE A 28 7.53 -10.77 10.59
CA ILE A 28 7.15 -10.20 11.88
C ILE A 28 5.64 -10.40 12.06
N ASN A 29 5.24 -10.79 13.26
CA ASN A 29 3.84 -10.91 13.62
C ASN A 29 3.27 -9.52 13.91
N LEU A 30 2.29 -9.09 13.12
CA LEU A 30 1.48 -7.91 13.42
C LEU A 30 0.32 -8.33 14.30
N LYS A 31 0.11 -7.61 15.40
CA LYS A 31 -0.89 -7.95 16.41
C LYS A 31 -1.42 -6.69 17.08
N PHE A 32 -2.72 -6.64 17.37
CA PHE A 32 -3.30 -5.60 18.23
C PHE A 32 -2.60 -5.58 19.59
N ASN A 33 -2.40 -4.39 20.15
CA ASN A 33 -1.81 -4.22 21.46
C ASN A 33 -2.78 -4.66 22.58
N GLN A 34 -2.34 -4.62 23.84
CA GLN A 34 -3.15 -5.04 24.99
C GLN A 34 -4.41 -4.18 25.21
N ASN A 35 -4.44 -2.96 24.69
CA ASN A 35 -5.61 -2.09 24.72
C ASN A 35 -6.59 -2.36 23.56
N GLY A 36 -6.28 -3.34 22.70
CA GLY A 36 -7.07 -3.64 21.52
C GLY A 36 -6.96 -2.57 20.43
N GLU A 37 -5.85 -1.82 20.38
CA GLU A 37 -5.58 -0.86 19.30
C GLU A 37 -4.46 -1.35 18.38
N PHE A 38 -4.54 -0.95 17.11
CA PHE A 38 -3.47 -1.12 16.15
C PHE A 38 -3.32 0.16 15.32
N LYS A 39 -2.15 0.79 15.39
CA LYS A 39 -1.87 2.08 14.76
C LYS A 39 -0.98 1.92 13.52
N ILE A 40 -1.44 2.48 12.41
CA ILE A 40 -0.72 2.57 11.15
C ILE A 40 -0.35 4.03 10.90
N VAL A 41 0.93 4.28 10.59
CA VAL A 41 1.40 5.54 10.01
C VAL A 41 1.57 5.35 8.51
N GLN A 42 0.88 6.17 7.71
CA GLN A 42 1.05 6.24 6.26
C GLN A 42 1.95 7.43 5.93
N PHE A 43 3.10 7.15 5.31
CA PHE A 43 3.91 8.15 4.62
C PHE A 43 3.79 7.95 3.11
N THR A 44 3.79 9.06 2.38
CA THR A 44 3.59 9.04 0.92
C THR A 44 4.40 10.14 0.27
N ASP A 45 4.80 9.92 -0.98
CA ASP A 45 5.40 10.94 -1.83
C ASP A 45 6.62 11.58 -1.15
N LEU A 46 7.58 10.73 -0.77
CA LEU A 46 8.84 11.15 -0.17
C LEU A 46 9.75 11.79 -1.23
N HIS A 47 9.75 11.21 -2.43
CA HIS A 47 10.62 11.59 -3.56
C HIS A 47 12.10 11.64 -3.14
N GLU A 48 12.53 10.70 -2.31
CA GLU A 48 13.89 10.70 -1.80
C GLU A 48 14.88 10.28 -2.90
N TYR A 49 16.11 10.78 -2.83
CA TYR A 49 17.21 10.32 -3.68
C TYR A 49 18.49 10.16 -2.86
N SER A 50 19.62 9.88 -3.52
CA SER A 50 20.86 9.51 -2.84
C SER A 50 21.33 10.55 -1.81
N LEU A 51 21.19 11.84 -2.14
CA LEU A 51 21.40 12.94 -1.20
C LEU A 51 20.17 13.11 -0.31
N LYS A 52 20.36 12.76 0.97
CA LYS A 52 19.31 12.76 1.99
C LYS A 52 18.67 14.15 2.18
N ASN A 53 17.35 14.24 2.05
CA ASN A 53 16.59 15.40 2.46
C ASN A 53 16.36 15.37 3.98
N LYS A 54 17.11 16.22 4.70
CA LYS A 54 17.06 16.28 6.17
C LYS A 54 15.67 16.66 6.71
N ARG A 55 14.86 17.45 5.99
CA ARG A 55 13.51 17.84 6.44
C ARG A 55 12.53 16.68 6.32
N THR A 56 12.54 15.95 5.20
CA THR A 56 11.74 14.74 5.03
C THR A 56 12.04 13.74 6.15
N ILE A 57 13.32 13.43 6.36
CA ILE A 57 13.72 12.43 7.35
C ILE A 57 13.40 12.88 8.78
N ARG A 58 13.65 14.15 9.14
CA ARG A 58 13.29 14.68 10.46
C ARG A 58 11.79 14.66 10.72
N LEU A 59 10.98 14.96 9.70
CA LEU A 59 9.52 14.86 9.82
C LEU A 59 9.09 13.41 10.08
N MET A 60 9.65 12.44 9.34
CA MET A 60 9.38 11.03 9.58
C MET A 60 9.77 10.63 11.01
N GLU A 61 10.98 10.99 11.45
CA GLU A 61 11.45 10.73 12.81
C GLU A 61 10.49 11.29 13.88
N ASN A 62 10.10 12.56 13.76
CA ASN A 62 9.16 13.21 14.68
C ASN A 62 7.79 12.52 14.72
N VAL A 63 7.24 12.13 13.56
CA VAL A 63 5.97 11.40 13.51
C VAL A 63 6.11 10.04 14.19
N LEU A 64 7.19 9.30 13.91
CA LEU A 64 7.42 7.99 14.51
C LEU A 64 7.63 8.07 16.03
N ASP A 65 8.33 9.10 16.51
CA ASP A 65 8.58 9.35 17.94
C ASP A 65 7.35 9.79 18.71
N THR A 66 6.40 10.45 18.05
CA THR A 66 5.18 10.94 18.72
C THR A 66 4.01 9.96 18.59
N GLU A 67 3.93 9.23 17.49
CA GLU A 67 2.81 8.36 17.20
C GLU A 67 3.02 6.92 17.64
N HIS A 68 4.27 6.44 17.73
CA HIS A 68 4.59 5.06 18.11
C HIS A 68 3.75 4.00 17.35
N PRO A 69 3.82 3.96 16.00
CA PRO A 69 2.97 3.07 15.21
C PRO A 69 3.38 1.59 15.36
N ASP A 70 2.39 0.71 15.23
CA ASP A 70 2.59 -0.74 15.12
C ASP A 70 3.03 -1.16 13.69
N LEU A 71 2.69 -0.33 12.69
CA LEU A 71 3.07 -0.52 11.30
C LEU A 71 3.26 0.83 10.59
N VAL A 72 4.30 0.93 9.77
CA VAL A 72 4.43 2.00 8.77
C VAL A 72 4.09 1.47 7.38
N VAL A 73 3.26 2.20 6.64
CA VAL A 73 2.97 1.91 5.24
C VAL A 73 3.48 3.07 4.38
N LEU A 74 4.36 2.74 3.44
CA LEU A 74 4.88 3.66 2.43
C LEU A 74 4.07 3.52 1.15
N THR A 75 3.34 4.57 0.74
CA THR A 75 2.34 4.50 -0.36
C THR A 75 2.80 5.09 -1.68
N GLY A 76 4.00 4.68 -2.14
CA GLY A 76 4.54 5.04 -3.45
C GLY A 76 5.19 6.42 -3.54
N ASP A 77 5.95 6.59 -4.61
CA ASP A 77 6.87 7.70 -4.84
C ASP A 77 7.81 7.89 -3.65
N ILE A 78 8.38 6.76 -3.24
CA ILE A 78 9.27 6.68 -2.09
C ILE A 78 10.63 7.20 -2.49
N ILE A 79 11.12 6.79 -3.67
CA ILE A 79 12.23 7.43 -4.34
C ILE A 79 11.78 8.15 -5.60
N ASP A 80 12.63 9.06 -6.09
CA ASP A 80 12.48 9.62 -7.43
C ASP A 80 13.55 9.04 -8.37
N GLY A 81 13.15 8.11 -9.22
CA GLY A 81 13.97 7.45 -10.22
C GLY A 81 14.60 8.39 -11.25
N ARG A 82 14.04 9.60 -11.41
CA ARG A 82 14.65 10.62 -12.26
C ARG A 82 16.00 11.07 -11.71
N PHE A 83 16.19 10.99 -10.40
CA PHE A 83 17.41 11.38 -9.69
C PHE A 83 18.18 10.19 -9.07
N CYS A 84 17.68 8.97 -9.23
CA CYS A 84 18.38 7.73 -8.84
C CYS A 84 18.59 6.85 -10.06
N LYS A 85 19.66 7.06 -10.82
CA LYS A 85 19.93 6.32 -12.06
C LYS A 85 20.62 4.99 -11.78
N LEU A 86 21.52 4.98 -10.80
CA LEU A 86 22.38 3.85 -10.51
C LEU A 86 21.89 3.07 -9.28
N LYS A 87 22.28 1.79 -9.24
CA LYS A 87 21.92 0.87 -8.16
C LYS A 87 22.31 1.38 -6.77
N GLU A 88 23.49 1.98 -6.63
CA GLU A 88 23.97 2.50 -5.34
C GLU A 88 23.22 3.75 -4.90
N GLU A 89 22.75 4.59 -5.84
CA GLU A 89 21.92 5.76 -5.53
C GLU A 89 20.56 5.34 -4.99
N VAL A 90 19.91 4.38 -5.66
CA VAL A 90 18.66 3.77 -5.21
C VAL A 90 18.84 3.13 -3.83
N LYS A 91 19.92 2.37 -3.64
CA LYS A 91 20.21 1.74 -2.33
C LYS A 91 20.41 2.79 -1.24
N LYS A 92 21.07 3.91 -1.54
CA LYS A 92 21.29 5.00 -0.58
C LYS A 92 20.00 5.73 -0.23
N ALA A 93 19.16 6.02 -1.22
CA ALA A 93 17.84 6.61 -1.00
C ALA A 93 16.98 5.70 -0.10
N ILE A 94 16.91 4.41 -0.43
CA ILE A 94 16.20 3.40 0.37
C ILE A 94 16.80 3.29 1.79
N GLU A 95 18.12 3.37 1.95
CA GLU A 95 18.77 3.37 3.27
C GLU A 95 18.35 4.59 4.11
N ASN A 96 18.34 5.78 3.51
CA ASN A 96 17.91 7.01 4.19
C ASN A 96 16.48 6.87 4.71
N ILE A 97 15.58 6.31 3.89
CA ILE A 97 14.17 6.09 4.21
C ILE A 97 14.02 4.97 5.25
N ALA A 98 14.70 3.84 5.10
CA ALA A 98 14.55 2.70 5.99
C ALA A 98 15.10 2.97 7.40
N LYS A 99 16.10 3.86 7.52
CA LYS A 99 16.81 4.11 8.78
C LYS A 99 15.89 4.55 9.94
N PRO A 100 14.98 5.54 9.80
CA PRO A 100 14.03 5.91 10.86
C PRO A 100 13.20 4.75 11.43
N MET A 101 12.71 3.84 10.58
CA MET A 101 11.97 2.64 11.01
C MET A 101 12.91 1.58 11.58
N LYS A 102 14.08 1.37 10.98
CA LYS A 102 15.09 0.40 11.42
C LYS A 102 15.55 0.70 12.84
N ASP A 103 15.92 1.95 13.12
CA ASP A 103 16.45 2.36 14.43
C ASP A 103 15.40 2.20 15.53
N ARG A 104 14.12 2.42 15.20
CA ARG A 104 12.97 2.26 16.09
C ARG A 104 12.38 0.85 16.10
N LYS A 105 12.92 -0.06 15.29
CA LYS A 105 12.46 -1.46 15.14
C LYS A 105 10.98 -1.57 14.73
N ILE A 106 10.47 -0.58 14.00
CA ILE A 106 9.07 -0.51 13.59
C ILE A 106 8.88 -1.36 12.33
N PRO A 107 7.93 -2.32 12.32
CA PRO A 107 7.57 -3.04 11.11
C PRO A 107 7.06 -2.09 10.02
N TRP A 108 7.45 -2.32 8.77
CA TRP A 108 7.02 -1.45 7.67
C TRP A 108 6.86 -2.19 6.36
N ALA A 109 6.02 -1.65 5.49
CA ALA A 109 5.74 -2.19 4.16
C ALA A 109 5.66 -1.06 3.13
N VAL A 110 5.83 -1.41 1.85
CA VAL A 110 5.89 -0.45 0.75
C VAL A 110 5.12 -0.94 -0.47
N VAL A 111 4.35 -0.04 -1.07
CA VAL A 111 3.94 -0.10 -2.48
C VAL A 111 4.71 0.97 -3.25
N LEU A 112 4.93 0.74 -4.53
CA LEU A 112 5.66 1.65 -5.40
C LEU A 112 4.69 2.55 -6.17
N GLY A 113 5.12 3.76 -6.46
CA GLY A 113 4.45 4.78 -7.28
C GLY A 113 5.10 4.92 -8.65
N ASN A 114 4.70 5.93 -9.42
CA ASN A 114 5.19 6.11 -10.77
C ASN A 114 6.61 6.65 -10.84
N HIS A 115 7.03 7.47 -9.88
CA HIS A 115 8.37 8.03 -9.84
C HIS A 115 9.42 7.03 -9.37
N ASP A 116 9.05 5.98 -8.62
CA ASP A 116 10.02 5.03 -8.06
C ASP A 116 10.95 4.41 -9.14
N ASP A 117 10.41 4.01 -10.29
CA ASP A 117 11.20 3.46 -11.43
C ASP A 117 11.25 4.36 -12.67
N GLU A 118 10.77 5.61 -12.59
CA GLU A 118 10.76 6.53 -13.72
C GLU A 118 12.19 6.89 -14.15
N LEU A 119 12.53 6.60 -15.41
CA LEU A 119 13.86 6.84 -15.96
C LEU A 119 15.01 6.23 -15.12
N CYS A 120 14.72 5.19 -14.33
CA CYS A 120 15.67 4.53 -13.44
C CYS A 120 16.15 3.21 -14.05
N MET A 121 17.45 2.88 -13.91
CA MET A 121 17.97 1.60 -14.40
C MET A 121 17.59 0.42 -13.49
N VAL A 122 17.14 0.69 -12.26
CA VAL A 122 16.70 -0.33 -11.31
C VAL A 122 15.18 -0.48 -11.41
N ASN A 123 14.73 -1.57 -12.02
CA ASN A 123 13.30 -1.86 -12.12
C ASN A 123 12.62 -2.11 -10.75
N ARG A 124 11.30 -1.97 -10.73
CA ARG A 124 10.42 -2.18 -9.57
C ARG A 124 10.73 -3.45 -8.79
N LYS A 125 10.90 -4.59 -9.48
CA LYS A 125 11.18 -5.88 -8.83
C LYS A 125 12.51 -5.89 -8.09
N ASN A 126 13.53 -5.23 -8.64
CA ASN A 126 14.83 -5.13 -8.00
C ASN A 126 14.81 -4.13 -6.85
N GLN A 127 14.06 -3.04 -6.96
CA GLN A 127 13.82 -2.12 -5.84
C GLN A 127 13.09 -2.81 -4.69
N MET A 128 12.03 -3.58 -4.96
CA MET A 128 11.33 -4.38 -3.94
C MET A 128 12.26 -5.35 -3.22
N LYS A 129 13.21 -6.00 -3.93
CA LYS A 129 14.23 -6.84 -3.27
C LYS A 129 15.13 -6.04 -2.32
N MET A 130 15.46 -4.79 -2.66
CA MET A 130 16.24 -3.91 -1.78
C MET A 130 15.45 -3.55 -0.52
N TYR A 131 14.19 -3.14 -0.66
CA TYR A 131 13.31 -2.90 0.49
C TYR A 131 13.17 -4.14 1.39
N MET A 132 13.00 -5.32 0.80
CA MET A 132 12.87 -6.59 1.52
C MET A 132 14.13 -7.05 2.26
N SER A 133 15.30 -6.46 1.96
CA SER A 133 16.56 -6.80 2.63
C SER A 133 16.63 -6.29 4.07
N TYR A 134 15.77 -5.33 4.45
CA TYR A 134 15.72 -4.79 5.78
C TYR A 134 14.93 -5.71 6.74
N LYS A 135 15.49 -5.93 7.94
CA LYS A 135 14.94 -6.85 8.95
C LYS A 135 13.46 -6.59 9.28
N TYR A 136 13.08 -5.33 9.39
CA TYR A 136 11.72 -4.92 9.77
C TYR A 136 10.79 -4.66 8.58
N ASN A 137 11.24 -4.92 7.34
CA ASN A 137 10.40 -4.79 6.16
C ASN A 137 9.57 -6.07 5.93
N LEU A 138 8.26 -5.88 5.73
CA LEU A 138 7.25 -6.91 5.53
C LEU A 138 6.81 -7.04 4.06
N SER A 139 7.38 -6.24 3.15
CA SER A 139 7.01 -6.26 1.75
C SER A 139 7.32 -7.59 1.08
N GLN A 140 6.64 -7.85 -0.03
CA GLN A 140 6.90 -9.02 -0.88
C GLN A 140 7.01 -8.58 -2.33
N ASN A 141 7.78 -9.30 -3.13
CA ASN A 141 8.06 -8.94 -4.53
C ASN A 141 7.22 -9.74 -5.55
N PHE A 142 6.15 -10.38 -5.08
CA PHE A 142 5.24 -11.10 -5.97
C PHE A 142 4.36 -10.12 -6.75
N SER A 143 3.98 -10.46 -7.97
CA SER A 143 2.85 -9.84 -8.66
C SER A 143 2.26 -10.81 -9.67
N SER A 144 0.95 -10.75 -9.87
CA SER A 144 0.26 -11.50 -10.93
C SER A 144 0.44 -10.87 -12.32
N VAL A 145 1.02 -9.68 -12.39
CA VAL A 145 1.21 -8.90 -13.62
C VAL A 145 2.70 -8.77 -13.95
N ILE A 146 3.06 -9.03 -15.21
CA ILE A 146 4.42 -8.84 -15.70
C ILE A 146 4.77 -7.34 -15.65
N GLY A 147 5.99 -7.02 -15.20
CA GLY A 147 6.45 -5.64 -15.03
C GLY A 147 6.02 -4.97 -13.72
N ARG A 148 5.15 -5.60 -12.93
CA ARG A 148 4.76 -5.14 -11.58
C ARG A 148 5.52 -5.88 -10.48
N ALA A 149 5.52 -5.31 -9.30
CA ALA A 149 6.20 -5.80 -8.11
C ALA A 149 5.45 -5.37 -6.86
N GLY A 150 4.88 -6.33 -6.12
CA GLY A 150 4.29 -6.06 -4.81
C GLY A 150 2.77 -6.13 -4.74
N ASP A 151 2.19 -7.23 -5.24
CA ASP A 151 0.85 -7.68 -4.85
C ASP A 151 0.98 -8.64 -3.68
N TYR A 152 0.65 -8.20 -2.47
CA TYR A 152 0.77 -9.02 -1.27
C TYR A 152 -0.20 -8.58 -0.19
N ASN A 153 -0.33 -9.41 0.83
CA ASN A 153 -1.16 -9.08 1.97
C ASN A 153 -0.42 -9.22 3.29
N LEU A 154 -0.85 -8.43 4.26
CA LEU A 154 -0.40 -8.50 5.63
C LEU A 154 -1.56 -8.87 6.55
N ILE A 155 -1.35 -9.80 7.45
CA ILE A 155 -2.35 -10.27 8.42
C ILE A 155 -2.03 -9.69 9.78
N ILE A 156 -3.04 -9.07 10.40
CA ILE A 156 -3.01 -8.58 11.77
C ILE A 156 -3.81 -9.54 12.65
N LYS A 157 -3.16 -9.95 13.73
CA LYS A 157 -3.69 -10.89 14.72
C LYS A 157 -4.34 -10.16 15.89
N ASN A 158 -5.31 -10.79 16.52
CA ASN A 158 -5.98 -10.28 17.71
C ASN A 158 -5.04 -10.22 18.92
N SER A 159 -5.37 -9.50 19.99
CA SER A 159 -4.47 -9.30 21.14
C SER A 159 -4.31 -10.55 22.02
N LYS A 160 -5.29 -11.46 22.00
CA LYS A 160 -5.38 -12.56 22.98
C LYS A 160 -4.77 -13.88 22.56
N ASN A 161 -5.05 -14.38 21.36
CA ASN A 161 -4.71 -15.75 20.95
C ASN A 161 -4.09 -15.85 19.56
N ASP A 162 -3.54 -14.75 19.07
CA ASP A 162 -2.83 -14.67 17.79
C ASP A 162 -3.67 -15.08 16.57
N LYS A 163 -5.01 -15.03 16.69
CA LYS A 163 -5.92 -15.33 15.57
C LYS A 163 -5.91 -14.18 14.56
N PRO A 164 -5.74 -14.45 13.26
CA PRO A 164 -5.96 -13.47 12.19
C PRO A 164 -7.36 -12.86 12.25
N ILE A 165 -7.45 -11.53 12.35
CA ILE A 165 -8.73 -10.82 12.41
C ILE A 165 -8.83 -9.62 11.46
N PHE A 166 -7.71 -9.12 10.96
CA PHE A 166 -7.70 -8.03 9.99
C PHE A 166 -6.63 -8.28 8.93
N ASN A 167 -6.85 -7.74 7.73
CA ASN A 167 -5.94 -7.91 6.61
C ASN A 167 -5.62 -6.57 5.93
N ILE A 168 -4.43 -6.46 5.35
CA ILE A 168 -4.05 -5.31 4.54
C ILE A 168 -3.62 -5.83 3.18
N TYR A 169 -4.29 -5.39 2.12
CA TYR A 169 -3.87 -5.62 0.75
C TYR A 169 -2.92 -4.51 0.30
N MET A 170 -1.82 -4.90 -0.33
CA MET A 170 -0.80 -4.02 -0.89
C MET A 170 -0.73 -4.34 -2.39
N LEU A 171 -0.98 -3.35 -3.25
CA LEU A 171 -0.98 -3.56 -4.70
C LEU A 171 -0.09 -2.55 -5.41
N ASP A 172 0.53 -3.02 -6.49
CA ASP A 172 1.34 -2.19 -7.38
C ASP A 172 0.46 -1.59 -8.50
N SER A 173 0.10 -0.30 -8.36
CA SER A 173 -0.63 0.47 -9.40
C SER A 173 0.21 0.79 -10.63
N GLY A 174 1.53 0.55 -10.58
CA GLY A 174 2.48 0.75 -11.66
C GLY A 174 2.96 2.18 -11.79
N SER A 175 3.60 2.44 -12.94
CA SER A 175 4.11 3.75 -13.31
C SER A 175 3.23 4.41 -14.36
N TYR A 176 3.51 4.22 -15.64
CA TYR A 176 2.71 4.75 -16.74
C TYR A 176 2.20 3.63 -17.66
N ASP A 177 1.17 3.94 -18.43
CA ASP A 177 0.59 3.12 -19.49
C ASP A 177 0.28 4.01 -20.71
N ILE A 178 -0.16 3.42 -21.83
CA ILE A 178 -0.41 4.15 -23.10
C ILE A 178 -1.42 5.29 -22.90
N LYS A 179 -2.38 5.11 -21.99
CA LYS A 179 -3.47 6.06 -21.74
C LYS A 179 -3.20 7.06 -20.61
N GLY A 180 -2.01 7.05 -20.01
CA GLY A 180 -1.66 7.92 -18.88
C GLY A 180 -1.04 7.15 -17.71
N TYR A 181 -1.47 7.43 -16.50
CA TYR A 181 -0.96 6.73 -15.31
C TYR A 181 -1.32 5.25 -15.28
N GLY A 182 -0.45 4.46 -14.65
CA GLY A 182 -0.67 3.05 -14.40
C GLY A 182 -1.97 2.79 -13.65
N TYR A 183 -2.51 1.59 -13.84
CA TYR A 183 -3.74 1.14 -13.18
C TYR A 183 -3.58 -0.29 -12.63
N ILE A 184 -4.45 -0.64 -11.69
CA ILE A 184 -4.58 -1.99 -11.14
C ILE A 184 -5.23 -2.86 -12.20
N ARG A 185 -4.57 -3.93 -12.63
CA ARG A 185 -5.07 -4.76 -13.73
C ARG A 185 -6.04 -5.82 -13.26
N LYS A 186 -6.83 -6.37 -14.19
CA LYS A 186 -7.78 -7.45 -13.92
C LYS A 186 -7.13 -8.65 -13.21
N GLN A 187 -5.90 -9.01 -13.56
CA GLN A 187 -5.17 -10.10 -12.90
C GLN A 187 -4.88 -9.82 -11.42
N GLN A 188 -4.67 -8.56 -11.03
CA GLN A 188 -4.52 -8.17 -9.62
C GLN A 188 -5.86 -8.20 -8.89
N ILE A 189 -6.94 -7.78 -9.57
CA ILE A 189 -8.31 -7.90 -9.04
C ILE A 189 -8.68 -9.37 -8.81
N ASP A 190 -8.44 -10.24 -9.79
CA ASP A 190 -8.72 -11.67 -9.71
C ASP A 190 -7.90 -12.32 -8.57
N TRP A 191 -6.64 -11.91 -8.39
CA TRP A 191 -5.80 -12.31 -7.25
C TRP A 191 -6.40 -11.88 -5.92
N TYR A 192 -6.81 -10.61 -5.79
CA TYR A 192 -7.46 -10.08 -4.59
C TYR A 192 -8.75 -10.82 -4.25
N LYS A 193 -9.67 -10.98 -5.21
CA LYS A 193 -10.95 -11.68 -5.00
C LYS A 193 -10.72 -13.11 -4.52
N LYS A 194 -9.75 -13.79 -5.12
CA LYS A 194 -9.40 -15.15 -4.72
C LYS A 194 -8.81 -15.20 -3.32
N LEU A 195 -7.90 -14.30 -2.98
CA LEU A 195 -7.29 -14.23 -1.66
C LEU A 195 -8.34 -13.93 -0.58
N SER A 196 -9.23 -12.96 -0.82
CA SER A 196 -10.35 -12.65 0.07
C SER A 196 -11.25 -13.87 0.30
N THR A 197 -11.59 -14.60 -0.76
CA THR A 197 -12.36 -15.85 -0.68
C THR A 197 -11.62 -16.95 0.11
N ASP A 198 -10.32 -17.11 -0.14
CA ASP A 198 -9.49 -18.09 0.55
C ASP A 198 -9.41 -17.77 2.06
N LEU A 199 -9.23 -16.49 2.43
CA LEU A 199 -9.22 -16.03 3.82
C LEU A 199 -10.59 -16.28 4.49
N LYS A 200 -11.69 -15.96 3.81
CA LYS A 200 -13.05 -16.22 4.30
C LYS A 200 -13.26 -17.71 4.57
N LYS A 201 -12.85 -18.57 3.64
CA LYS A 201 -12.94 -20.03 3.78
C LYS A 201 -12.05 -20.55 4.91
N GLN A 202 -10.83 -20.03 5.03
CA GLN A 202 -9.86 -20.47 6.03
C GLN A 202 -10.29 -20.10 7.45
N PHE A 203 -10.88 -18.92 7.64
CA PHE A 203 -11.22 -18.41 8.97
C PHE A 203 -12.71 -18.45 9.32
N GLY A 204 -13.55 -18.95 8.40
CA GLY A 204 -15.00 -19.11 8.57
C GLY A 204 -15.80 -17.82 8.59
N LYS A 205 -15.18 -16.67 8.31
CA LYS A 205 -15.81 -15.34 8.29
C LYS A 205 -15.04 -14.39 7.37
N ILE A 206 -15.71 -13.35 6.90
CA ILE A 206 -15.04 -12.25 6.18
C ILE A 206 -14.02 -11.62 7.13
N ILE A 207 -12.82 -11.35 6.62
CA ILE A 207 -11.75 -10.66 7.35
C ILE A 207 -11.76 -9.19 6.89
N PRO A 208 -12.20 -8.24 7.74
CA PRO A 208 -12.15 -6.83 7.40
C PRO A 208 -10.74 -6.41 7.00
N SER A 209 -10.66 -5.54 6.00
CA SER A 209 -9.39 -5.25 5.34
C SER A 209 -9.22 -3.77 5.00
N PHE A 210 -7.96 -3.35 4.86
CA PHE A 210 -7.59 -2.15 4.12
C PHE A 210 -6.87 -2.49 2.82
N MET A 211 -6.82 -1.53 1.91
CA MET A 211 -6.06 -1.64 0.68
C MET A 211 -5.20 -0.39 0.47
N PHE A 212 -3.93 -0.59 0.13
CA PHE A 212 -2.98 0.49 -0.18
C PHE A 212 -2.40 0.29 -1.58
N PHE A 213 -2.35 1.37 -2.34
CA PHE A 213 -1.67 1.50 -3.64
C PHE A 213 -1.40 2.99 -3.89
N HIS A 214 -0.60 3.32 -4.90
CA HIS A 214 -0.15 4.71 -5.07
C HIS A 214 -1.15 5.57 -5.85
N ILE A 215 -1.54 5.15 -7.06
CA ILE A 215 -2.30 5.99 -8.00
C ILE A 215 -3.81 5.92 -7.68
N PRO A 216 -4.49 7.07 -7.49
CA PRO A 216 -5.88 7.12 -7.03
C PRO A 216 -6.86 6.48 -8.01
N LEU A 217 -7.96 5.95 -7.48
CA LEU A 217 -9.07 5.46 -8.30
C LEU A 217 -9.80 6.60 -8.99
N GLN A 218 -10.47 6.33 -10.11
CA GLN A 218 -11.35 7.32 -10.75
C GLN A 218 -12.51 7.74 -9.84
N GLN A 219 -12.92 6.85 -8.93
CA GLN A 219 -13.94 7.10 -7.91
C GLN A 219 -13.51 8.11 -6.84
N GLN A 220 -12.21 8.42 -6.74
CA GLN A 220 -11.68 9.33 -5.73
C GLN A 220 -12.31 10.74 -5.84
N TYR A 221 -12.56 11.22 -7.05
CA TYR A 221 -13.22 12.52 -7.25
C TYR A 221 -14.71 12.50 -6.84
N LYS A 222 -15.40 11.35 -6.97
CA LYS A 222 -16.80 11.21 -6.53
C LYS A 222 -16.95 11.42 -5.01
N VAL A 223 -15.94 11.02 -4.24
CA VAL A 223 -15.90 11.29 -2.79
C VAL A 223 -15.87 12.78 -2.53
N TRP A 224 -15.04 13.54 -3.23
CA TRP A 224 -15.02 15.00 -3.11
C TRP A 224 -16.35 15.63 -3.53
N GLN A 225 -16.89 15.22 -4.68
CA GLN A 225 -18.16 15.73 -5.20
C GLN A 225 -19.37 15.46 -4.29
N SER A 226 -19.29 14.46 -3.40
CA SER A 226 -20.35 14.19 -2.43
C SER A 226 -20.60 15.35 -1.45
N GLY A 227 -19.66 16.28 -1.32
CA GLY A 227 -19.69 17.37 -0.34
C GLY A 227 -19.45 16.92 1.11
N LYS A 228 -19.17 15.63 1.34
CA LYS A 228 -18.95 15.04 2.66
C LYS A 228 -17.49 14.69 2.94
N ALA A 229 -16.59 14.93 1.99
CA ALA A 229 -15.18 14.69 2.17
C ALA A 229 -14.59 15.63 3.22
N ILE A 230 -13.68 15.12 4.06
CA ILE A 230 -12.98 15.88 5.09
C ILE A 230 -11.51 15.97 4.69
N GLY A 231 -10.96 17.17 4.73
CA GLY A 231 -9.58 17.46 4.37
C GLY A 231 -9.50 18.48 3.24
N GLU A 232 -8.39 18.47 2.53
CA GLU A 232 -8.06 19.47 1.53
C GLU A 232 -7.96 18.84 0.14
N ARG A 233 -8.52 19.54 -0.84
CA ARG A 233 -8.31 19.27 -2.26
C ARG A 233 -7.78 20.52 -2.93
N ASN A 234 -6.51 20.51 -3.30
CA ASN A 234 -5.82 21.67 -3.86
C ASN A 234 -5.35 21.47 -5.30
N GLU A 235 -5.53 20.26 -5.86
CA GLU A 235 -5.31 19.96 -7.26
C GLU A 235 -6.37 19.00 -7.81
N LYS A 236 -6.41 18.87 -9.13
CA LYS A 236 -7.23 17.84 -9.77
C LYS A 236 -6.60 16.48 -9.52
N GLU A 237 -7.44 15.49 -9.28
CA GLU A 237 -7.00 14.12 -9.13
C GLU A 237 -6.31 13.65 -10.41
N SER A 238 -5.22 12.92 -10.25
CA SER A 238 -4.49 12.25 -11.31
C SER A 238 -4.76 10.74 -11.24
N PRO A 239 -5.99 10.27 -11.59
CA PRO A 239 -6.38 8.90 -11.35
C PRO A 239 -5.72 7.92 -12.31
N GLN A 240 -5.86 6.64 -11.97
CA GLN A 240 -5.57 5.52 -12.84
C GLN A 240 -6.23 5.72 -14.21
N ALA A 241 -5.45 5.55 -15.29
CA ALA A 241 -5.92 5.86 -16.64
C ALA A 241 -7.08 4.96 -17.12
N VAL A 242 -7.26 3.79 -16.51
CA VAL A 242 -8.31 2.84 -16.82
C VAL A 242 -8.99 2.38 -15.54
N ASP A 243 -10.31 2.48 -15.48
CA ASP A 243 -11.10 1.76 -14.47
C ASP A 243 -11.28 0.31 -14.92
N SER A 244 -10.53 -0.58 -14.28
CA SER A 244 -10.58 -2.03 -14.51
C SER A 244 -11.66 -2.74 -13.70
N GLY A 245 -12.47 -2.00 -12.93
CA GLY A 245 -13.52 -2.53 -12.08
C GLY A 245 -13.08 -2.87 -10.66
N LEU A 246 -11.92 -2.37 -10.19
CA LEU A 246 -11.45 -2.65 -8.83
C LEU A 246 -12.49 -2.20 -7.79
N PHE A 247 -12.99 -0.96 -7.88
CA PHE A 247 -13.95 -0.45 -6.88
C PHE A 247 -15.23 -1.30 -6.82
N SER A 248 -15.75 -1.71 -7.98
CA SER A 248 -16.89 -2.63 -8.04
C SER A 248 -16.59 -3.98 -7.38
N ALA A 249 -15.39 -4.52 -7.59
CA ALA A 249 -14.95 -5.74 -6.91
C ALA A 249 -14.84 -5.55 -5.39
N LEU A 250 -14.40 -4.38 -4.90
CA LEU A 250 -14.36 -4.10 -3.47
C LEU A 250 -15.77 -4.13 -2.85
N ILE A 251 -16.75 -3.53 -3.53
CA ILE A 251 -18.16 -3.58 -3.10
C ILE A 251 -18.67 -5.03 -3.08
N GLU A 252 -18.41 -5.80 -4.15
CA GLU A 252 -18.85 -7.19 -4.29
C GLU A 252 -18.30 -8.09 -3.17
N MET A 253 -17.01 -7.94 -2.84
CA MET A 253 -16.35 -8.78 -1.84
C MET A 253 -16.68 -8.34 -0.39
N GLY A 254 -16.92 -7.05 -0.17
CA GLY A 254 -17.40 -6.49 1.11
C GLY A 254 -16.42 -6.54 2.28
N ASP A 255 -15.16 -6.95 2.03
CA ASP A 255 -14.12 -7.09 3.06
C ASP A 255 -13.32 -5.80 3.27
N VAL A 256 -13.10 -5.00 2.23
CA VAL A 256 -12.31 -3.76 2.31
C VAL A 256 -13.14 -2.60 2.87
N LYS A 257 -12.67 -2.01 3.97
CA LYS A 257 -13.30 -0.87 4.67
C LYS A 257 -12.64 0.47 4.35
N GLY A 258 -11.42 0.43 3.83
CA GLY A 258 -10.63 1.62 3.54
C GLY A 258 -9.63 1.38 2.42
N VAL A 259 -9.51 2.34 1.52
CA VAL A 259 -8.53 2.41 0.45
C VAL A 259 -7.71 3.69 0.62
N PHE A 260 -6.39 3.55 0.64
CA PHE A 260 -5.47 4.65 0.92
C PHE A 260 -4.43 4.81 -0.18
N VAL A 261 -4.28 6.04 -0.66
CA VAL A 261 -3.49 6.40 -1.85
C VAL A 261 -2.58 7.60 -1.61
N GLY A 262 -1.69 7.89 -2.56
CA GLY A 262 -0.76 9.03 -2.56
C GLY A 262 -0.93 9.88 -3.83
N HIS A 263 0.20 10.17 -4.49
CA HIS A 263 0.30 10.67 -5.87
C HIS A 263 -0.04 12.15 -6.07
N ASP A 264 -1.22 12.60 -5.63
CA ASP A 264 -1.61 14.00 -5.70
C ASP A 264 -1.09 14.76 -4.46
N HIS A 265 0.02 15.48 -4.63
CA HIS A 265 0.86 16.03 -3.54
C HIS A 265 0.21 17.07 -2.63
N THR A 266 -0.95 17.60 -3.03
CA THR A 266 -1.67 18.68 -2.37
C THR A 266 -3.12 18.31 -2.06
N ASN A 267 -3.49 17.05 -2.28
CA ASN A 267 -4.73 16.46 -1.81
C ASN A 267 -4.47 15.61 -0.56
N ASP A 268 -5.36 15.69 0.42
CA ASP A 268 -5.32 14.85 1.62
C ASP A 268 -6.70 14.41 2.08
N TYR A 269 -7.74 14.69 1.29
CA TYR A 269 -9.10 14.47 1.72
C TYR A 269 -9.42 12.98 1.84
N ILE A 270 -10.42 12.69 2.66
CA ILE A 270 -10.96 11.36 2.88
C ILE A 270 -12.48 11.41 2.95
N GLY A 271 -13.16 10.37 2.50
CA GLY A 271 -14.61 10.24 2.67
C GLY A 271 -15.13 8.86 2.28
N ASP A 272 -16.37 8.60 2.64
CA ASP A 272 -17.05 7.34 2.33
C ASP A 272 -17.68 7.38 0.94
N LEU A 273 -17.52 6.28 0.19
CA LEU A 273 -18.28 5.98 -1.00
C LEU A 273 -18.76 4.54 -0.92
N ASN A 274 -20.08 4.34 -0.83
CA ASN A 274 -20.72 3.03 -0.77
C ASN A 274 -20.21 2.13 0.38
N GLY A 275 -19.91 2.71 1.55
CA GLY A 275 -19.42 1.97 2.71
C GLY A 275 -17.92 1.64 2.68
N ILE A 276 -17.20 2.19 1.71
CA ILE A 276 -15.74 2.09 1.60
C ILE A 276 -15.17 3.50 1.75
N THR A 277 -14.29 3.68 2.72
CA THR A 277 -13.58 4.95 2.87
C THR A 277 -12.46 5.06 1.84
N LEU A 278 -12.44 6.10 1.01
CA LEU A 278 -11.32 6.41 0.12
C LEU A 278 -10.57 7.63 0.65
N GLY A 279 -9.25 7.51 0.84
CA GLY A 279 -8.45 8.56 1.47
C GLY A 279 -7.08 8.78 0.85
N TYR A 280 -6.72 10.03 0.64
CA TYR A 280 -5.34 10.42 0.34
C TYR A 280 -4.49 10.44 1.62
N GLY A 281 -3.25 9.96 1.53
CA GLY A 281 -2.23 10.27 2.51
C GLY A 281 -1.90 11.76 2.51
N ARG A 282 -1.34 12.27 3.62
CA ARG A 282 -0.73 13.61 3.60
C ARG A 282 0.69 13.46 3.06
N LYS A 283 1.03 14.20 2.00
CA LYS A 283 2.41 14.24 1.48
C LYS A 283 3.43 14.52 2.59
N THR A 284 4.47 13.69 2.62
CA THR A 284 5.55 13.78 3.62
C THR A 284 6.82 14.41 3.03
N GLY A 285 7.13 14.14 1.76
CA GLY A 285 8.39 14.54 1.14
C GLY A 285 8.55 16.02 0.82
N TYR A 286 9.81 16.44 0.80
CA TYR A 286 10.24 17.81 0.48
C TYR A 286 10.94 17.95 -0.88
N ASN A 287 11.21 16.86 -1.58
CA ASN A 287 12.01 16.83 -2.80
C ASN A 287 11.21 17.00 -4.11
N SER A 288 9.91 17.25 -4.02
CA SER A 288 9.04 17.43 -5.19
C SER A 288 7.99 18.52 -4.94
N TYR A 289 7.23 18.87 -5.97
CA TYR A 289 6.30 20.00 -5.96
C TYR A 289 5.29 19.95 -4.81
N GLY A 290 4.77 21.11 -4.42
CA GLY A 290 3.69 21.20 -3.45
C GLY A 290 3.09 22.61 -3.43
N LYS A 291 2.13 22.83 -2.55
CA LYS A 291 1.44 24.11 -2.41
C LYS A 291 1.97 24.90 -1.21
N LYS A 292 2.22 26.20 -1.40
CA LYS A 292 2.53 27.12 -0.30
C LYS A 292 1.37 27.14 0.70
N GLY A 293 1.67 27.03 2.00
CA GLY A 293 0.66 26.95 3.06
C GLY A 293 0.06 25.56 3.27
N PHE A 294 0.48 24.55 2.51
CA PHE A 294 0.10 23.15 2.70
C PHE A 294 1.21 22.41 3.45
N ALA A 295 1.10 22.37 4.78
CA ALA A 295 2.08 21.73 5.65
C ALA A 295 2.26 20.24 5.33
N LYS A 296 3.50 19.76 5.40
CA LYS A 296 3.81 18.33 5.21
C LYS A 296 3.42 17.53 6.45
N GLY A 297 3.26 16.23 6.28
CA GLY A 297 2.88 15.37 7.39
C GLY A 297 2.72 13.91 7.01
N ALA A 298 1.91 13.22 7.79
CA ALA A 298 1.53 11.83 7.60
C ALA A 298 0.04 11.65 7.89
N ARG A 299 -0.52 10.53 7.42
CA ARG A 299 -1.85 10.08 7.87
C ARG A 299 -1.69 9.00 8.94
N ILE A 300 -2.46 9.14 10.01
CA ILE A 300 -2.55 8.16 11.09
C ILE A 300 -3.86 7.42 10.93
N ILE A 301 -3.83 6.09 11.05
CA ILE A 301 -5.01 5.21 10.98
C ILE A 301 -4.97 4.33 12.22
N ILE A 302 -6.07 4.27 12.98
CA ILE A 302 -6.17 3.50 14.22
C ILE A 302 -7.36 2.55 14.12
N LEU A 303 -7.06 1.26 14.20
CA LEU A 303 -8.03 0.18 14.30
C LEU A 303 -8.34 -0.12 15.77
N ASN A 304 -9.58 -0.53 16.03
CA ASN A 304 -9.99 -1.05 17.33
C ASN A 304 -10.44 -2.51 17.17
N GLU A 305 -9.85 -3.41 17.97
CA GLU A 305 -10.08 -4.85 17.92
C GLU A 305 -11.56 -5.23 18.13
N ASN A 306 -12.31 -4.43 18.90
CA ASN A 306 -13.72 -4.67 19.18
C ASN A 306 -14.66 -4.12 18.09
N ASN A 307 -14.16 -3.31 17.16
CA ASN A 307 -14.93 -2.81 16.03
C ASN A 307 -14.04 -2.64 14.79
N LEU A 308 -13.91 -3.72 14.03
CA LEU A 308 -13.08 -3.78 12.82
C LEU A 308 -13.78 -3.24 11.56
N GLU A 309 -15.05 -2.88 11.66
CA GLU A 309 -15.83 -2.28 10.57
C GLU A 309 -15.60 -0.76 10.47
N LYS A 310 -15.06 -0.15 11.53
CA LYS A 310 -14.77 1.29 11.60
C LYS A 310 -13.34 1.50 12.08
N PHE A 311 -12.82 2.68 11.81
CA PHE A 311 -11.49 3.08 12.25
C PHE A 311 -11.45 4.60 12.48
N LYS A 312 -10.46 5.06 13.22
CA LYS A 312 -10.16 6.48 13.38
C LYS A 312 -9.02 6.86 12.43
N THR A 313 -9.05 8.07 11.90
CA THR A 313 -7.93 8.60 11.13
C THR A 313 -7.83 10.11 11.25
N TYR A 314 -6.60 10.61 11.21
CA TYR A 314 -6.30 12.04 11.24
C TYR A 314 -4.94 12.29 10.57
N LYS A 315 -4.62 13.58 10.41
CA LYS A 315 -3.36 14.04 9.81
C LYS A 315 -2.42 14.47 10.94
N LYS A 316 -1.19 13.94 10.95
CA LYS A 316 -0.10 14.45 11.80
C LYS A 316 0.75 15.37 10.96
N LEU A 317 0.65 16.67 11.21
CA LEU A 317 1.41 17.67 10.48
C LEU A 317 2.77 17.88 11.14
N GLU A 318 3.71 18.40 10.36
CA GLU A 318 4.95 18.94 10.89
C GLU A 318 4.70 20.04 11.92
N VAL A 319 5.57 20.11 12.91
CA VAL A 319 5.58 21.11 13.99
C VAL A 319 6.85 21.93 13.87
#